data_AF-A0A3D3NGB0-F1
#
_entry.id   AF-A0A3D3NGB0-F1
#
_cell.length_a   1.000
_cell.length_b   1.000
_cell.length_c   1.000
_cell.angle_alpha   90.00
_cell.angle_beta   90.00
_cell.angle_gamma   90.00
#
_symmetry.space_group_name_H-M   'P 1'
#
loop_
_entity.id
_entity.type
_entity.pdbx_description
1 polymer ?
#
loop_
_entity_poly.entity_id
_entity_poly.type
_entity_poly.pdbx_seq_one_letter_code
_entity_poly.pdbx_strand_id
1 'polypeptide(L)'
;LVNPFFPAWENSLGEPAPAEPFRGSVTFKVSLGARVWRRIVMPATSSFDDLARFILKAFEFDNEHLYQFRYQDEYAAQRRLNDPRYSDVEDDSADEVSLGEAGLFPRQVIVVDTSIWIDHRRRSNERLRRTGGALNDAAPTL
;
A
#
# COMPACT_ATOMS: atom_id res chain seq x y z
N LEU A 1 -42.12 26.93 -4.85
CA LEU A 1 -42.00 25.48 -5.14
C LEU A 1 -41.08 25.35 -6.35
N VAL A 2 -39.87 24.82 -6.17
CA VAL A 2 -38.89 24.64 -7.24
C VAL A 2 -39.10 23.25 -7.81
N ASN A 3 -39.44 23.17 -9.10
CA ASN A 3 -39.59 21.90 -9.80
C ASN A 3 -38.20 21.40 -10.23
N PRO A 4 -37.71 20.22 -9.78
CA PRO A 4 -36.44 19.70 -10.27
C PRO A 4 -36.61 19.32 -11.74
N PHE A 5 -35.92 20.05 -12.62
CA PHE A 5 -36.12 20.01 -14.07
C PHE A 5 -35.66 18.69 -14.75
N PHE A 6 -35.11 17.73 -13.99
CA PHE A 6 -34.59 16.47 -14.50
C PHE A 6 -34.67 15.35 -13.45
N PRO A 7 -35.81 14.67 -13.21
CA PRO A 7 -35.90 13.59 -12.23
C PRO A 7 -35.20 12.28 -12.65
N ALA A 8 -34.78 12.16 -13.91
CA ALA A 8 -34.21 10.93 -14.46
C ALA A 8 -32.76 10.62 -14.01
N TRP A 9 -31.99 11.62 -13.53
CA TRP A 9 -30.60 11.39 -13.10
C TRP A 9 -30.48 10.71 -11.74
N GLU A 10 -31.52 10.78 -10.88
CA GLU A 10 -31.50 10.25 -9.51
C GLU A 10 -31.26 8.74 -9.43
N ASN A 11 -31.50 8.00 -10.53
CA ASN A 11 -31.28 6.55 -10.60
C ASN A 11 -30.33 6.13 -11.75
N SER A 12 -29.52 7.05 -12.28
CA SER A 12 -28.64 6.75 -13.43
C SER A 12 -27.35 6.03 -13.06
N LEU A 13 -26.94 6.08 -11.79
CA LEU A 13 -25.74 5.42 -11.28
C LEU A 13 -26.17 4.21 -10.47
N GLY A 14 -26.43 3.09 -11.15
CA GLY A 14 -26.53 1.80 -10.46
C GLY A 14 -25.19 1.46 -9.80
N GLU A 15 -25.21 0.59 -8.79
CA GLU A 15 -23.96 0.04 -8.23
C GLU A 15 -23.14 -0.58 -9.38
N PRO A 16 -21.85 -0.23 -9.51
CA PRO A 16 -21.01 -0.89 -10.49
C PRO A 16 -21.03 -2.39 -10.20
N ALA A 17 -21.19 -3.21 -11.25
CA ALA A 17 -21.06 -4.64 -11.10
C ALA A 17 -19.71 -4.96 -10.43
N PRO A 18 -19.63 -5.95 -9.53
CA PRO A 18 -18.37 -6.31 -8.89
C PRO A 18 -17.32 -6.57 -9.97
N ALA A 19 -16.22 -5.82 -9.93
CA ALA A 19 -15.13 -6.03 -10.86
C ALA A 19 -14.52 -7.42 -10.60
N GLU A 20 -14.49 -8.27 -11.62
CA GLU A 20 -13.78 -9.54 -11.50
C GLU A 20 -12.28 -9.29 -11.38
N PRO A 21 -11.58 -9.95 -10.44
CA PRO A 21 -10.13 -9.84 -10.33
C PRO A 21 -9.43 -10.18 -11.64
N PHE A 22 -8.40 -9.40 -11.98
CA PHE A 22 -7.58 -9.69 -13.15
C PHE A 22 -6.94 -11.07 -13.05
N ARG A 23 -7.02 -11.85 -14.12
CA ARG A 23 -6.38 -13.18 -14.23
C ARG A 23 -5.25 -13.13 -15.24
N GLY A 24 -4.14 -13.81 -14.94
CA GLY A 24 -2.99 -13.90 -15.83
C GLY A 24 -1.68 -13.67 -15.08
N SER A 25 -0.78 -12.90 -15.67
CA SER A 25 0.50 -12.55 -15.06
C SER A 25 0.71 -11.05 -15.07
N VAL A 26 1.26 -10.52 -13.98
CA VAL A 26 1.63 -9.12 -13.83
C VAL A 26 3.15 -9.01 -13.96
N THR A 27 3.61 -8.04 -14.75
CA THR A 27 5.04 -7.76 -14.93
C THR A 27 5.41 -6.47 -14.22
N PHE A 28 6.31 -6.57 -13.24
CA PHE A 28 6.87 -5.44 -12.53
C PHE A 28 8.28 -5.14 -13.01
N LYS A 29 8.58 -3.85 -13.19
CA LYS A 29 9.94 -3.35 -13.22
C LYS A 29 10.24 -2.75 -11.84
N VAL A 30 10.98 -3.48 -11.02
CA VAL A 30 11.34 -3.05 -9.67
C VAL A 30 12.71 -2.40 -9.72
N SER A 31 12.84 -1.20 -9.17
CA SER A 31 14.09 -0.43 -9.19
C SER A 31 14.53 -0.06 -7.78
N LEU A 32 15.80 -0.24 -7.50
CA LEU A 32 16.48 0.23 -6.29
C LEU A 32 17.44 1.35 -6.69
N GLY A 33 17.04 2.59 -6.39
CA GLY A 33 17.72 3.78 -6.89
C GLY A 33 17.75 3.85 -8.42
N ALA A 34 18.72 4.58 -8.97
CA ALA A 34 18.76 4.87 -10.40
C ALA A 34 19.37 3.76 -11.29
N ARG A 35 20.14 2.83 -10.70
CA ARG A 35 21.04 1.93 -11.47
C ARG A 35 20.69 0.45 -11.38
N VAL A 36 20.05 0.02 -10.30
CA VAL A 36 19.76 -1.41 -10.07
C VAL A 36 18.28 -1.64 -10.27
N TRP A 37 17.93 -2.55 -11.17
CA TRP A 37 16.55 -2.95 -11.38
C TRP A 37 16.45 -4.44 -11.72
N ARG A 38 15.24 -4.98 -11.52
CA ARG A 38 14.85 -6.35 -11.87
C ARG A 38 13.49 -6.32 -12.54
N ARG A 39 13.29 -7.19 -13.53
CA ARG A 39 11.96 -7.46 -14.10
C ARG A 39 11.43 -8.73 -13.48
N ILE A 40 10.29 -8.63 -12.81
CA ILE A 40 9.64 -9.71 -12.07
C ILE A 40 8.31 -9.98 -12.75
N VAL A 41 8.03 -11.26 -13.04
CA VAL A 41 6.74 -11.70 -13.60
C VAL A 41 6.12 -12.63 -12.57
N MET A 42 4.90 -12.33 -12.16
CA MET A 42 4.18 -13.12 -11.15
C MET A 42 2.76 -13.43 -11.61
N PRO A 43 2.18 -14.57 -11.19
CA PRO A 43 0.76 -14.82 -11.34
C PRO A 43 -0.06 -13.72 -10.68
N ALA A 44 -1.19 -13.32 -11.30
CA ALA A 44 -2.11 -12.35 -10.71
C ALA A 44 -2.72 -12.85 -9.39
N THR A 45 -2.72 -14.17 -9.16
CA THR A 45 -3.19 -14.81 -7.93
C THR A 45 -2.18 -14.75 -6.78
N SER A 46 -0.94 -14.31 -7.02
CA SER A 46 0.05 -14.10 -5.95
C SER A 46 -0.35 -12.90 -5.09
N SER A 47 0.02 -12.94 -3.81
CA SER A 47 -0.19 -11.82 -2.89
C SER A 47 0.87 -10.73 -3.05
N PHE A 48 0.65 -9.58 -2.41
CA PHE A 48 1.71 -8.57 -2.26
C PHE A 48 2.84 -9.05 -1.34
N ASP A 49 2.58 -9.93 -0.37
CA ASP A 49 3.62 -10.56 0.45
C ASP A 49 4.52 -11.48 -0.39
N ASP A 50 3.94 -12.26 -1.30
CA ASP A 50 4.73 -13.04 -2.27
C ASP A 50 5.64 -12.14 -3.10
N LEU A 51 5.12 -11.00 -3.58
CA LEU A 51 5.89 -10.01 -4.33
C LEU A 51 7.02 -9.43 -3.48
N ALA A 52 6.76 -9.08 -2.22
CA ALA A 52 7.79 -8.56 -1.32
C ALA A 52 8.91 -9.57 -1.10
N ARG A 53 8.59 -10.82 -0.77
CA ARG A 53 9.58 -11.90 -0.60
C ARG A 53 10.39 -12.13 -1.87
N PHE A 54 9.75 -12.06 -3.04
CA PHE A 54 10.44 -12.20 -4.32
C PHE A 54 11.38 -11.02 -4.60
N ILE A 55 10.96 -9.79 -4.30
CA ILE A 55 11.81 -8.59 -4.41
C ILE A 55 13.02 -8.74 -3.50
N LEU A 56 12.84 -9.05 -2.22
CA LEU A 56 13.95 -9.22 -1.27
C LEU A 56 14.95 -10.26 -1.78
N LYS A 57 14.47 -11.41 -2.23
CA LYS A 57 15.30 -12.47 -2.83
C LYS A 57 16.03 -11.99 -4.10
N ALA A 58 15.35 -11.27 -5.00
CA ALA A 58 15.92 -10.83 -6.29
C ALA A 58 17.00 -9.73 -6.15
N PHE A 59 16.99 -9.03 -5.01
CA PHE A 59 17.98 -8.02 -4.64
C PHE A 59 18.93 -8.48 -3.52
N GLU A 60 18.87 -9.75 -3.11
CA GLU A 60 19.73 -10.37 -2.09
C GLU A 60 19.66 -9.66 -0.72
N PHE A 61 18.48 -9.14 -0.36
CA PHE A 61 18.20 -8.64 0.98
C PHE A 61 17.75 -9.77 1.91
N ASP A 62 18.04 -9.60 3.20
CA ASP A 62 17.41 -10.39 4.25
C ASP A 62 15.91 -10.05 4.38
N ASN A 63 15.21 -10.83 5.20
CA ASN A 63 13.78 -10.64 5.49
C ASN A 63 13.56 -10.06 6.89
N GLU A 64 14.54 -9.33 7.46
CA GLU A 64 14.43 -8.82 8.83
C GLU A 64 13.65 -7.50 8.90
N HIS A 65 13.63 -6.74 7.80
CA HIS A 65 12.92 -5.47 7.73
C HIS A 65 11.45 -5.65 7.35
N LEU A 66 10.57 -4.91 8.06
CA LEU A 66 9.16 -4.76 7.70
C LEU A 66 9.05 -3.86 6.46
N TYR A 67 8.02 -4.08 5.65
CA TYR A 67 7.73 -3.29 4.47
C TYR A 67 6.29 -2.77 4.43
N GLN A 68 6.04 -1.79 3.57
CA GLN A 68 4.70 -1.34 3.21
C GLN A 68 4.65 -0.97 1.72
N PHE A 69 3.63 -1.44 1.03
CA PHE A 69 3.31 -0.99 -0.32
C PHE A 69 2.39 0.23 -0.27
N ARG A 70 2.62 1.19 -1.16
CA ARG A 70 1.75 2.34 -1.38
C ARG A 70 1.50 2.53 -2.87
N TYR A 71 0.23 2.64 -3.26
CA TYR A 71 -0.17 2.85 -4.66
C TYR A 71 -1.57 3.47 -4.75
N GLN A 72 -1.97 3.83 -5.97
CA GLN A 72 -3.33 4.23 -6.32
C GLN A 72 -4.05 3.05 -6.98
N ASP A 73 -5.25 2.73 -6.52
CA ASP A 73 -6.11 1.78 -7.23
C ASP A 73 -6.81 2.42 -8.44
N GLU A 74 -7.62 1.63 -9.12
CA GLU A 74 -8.42 2.05 -10.29
C GLU A 74 -9.43 3.17 -10.01
N TYR A 75 -9.78 3.40 -8.73
CA TYR A 75 -10.66 4.49 -8.28
C TYR A 75 -9.86 5.71 -7.78
N ALA A 76 -8.55 5.74 -8.01
CA ALA A 76 -7.61 6.74 -7.51
C ALA A 76 -7.52 6.84 -5.98
N ALA A 77 -8.03 5.85 -5.24
CA ALA A 77 -7.91 5.80 -3.80
C ALA A 77 -6.48 5.38 -3.40
N GLN A 78 -5.94 6.01 -2.35
CA GLN A 78 -4.64 5.64 -1.81
C GLN A 78 -4.75 4.31 -1.06
N ARG A 79 -4.05 3.29 -1.53
CA ARG A 79 -3.95 1.99 -0.85
C ARG A 79 -2.64 1.87 -0.11
N ARG A 80 -2.69 1.21 1.05
CA ARG A 80 -1.52 0.83 1.84
C ARG A 80 -1.68 -0.63 2.21
N LEU A 81 -0.67 -1.43 1.90
CA LEU A 81 -0.62 -2.84 2.28
C LEU A 81 0.59 -3.07 3.16
N ASN A 82 0.38 -3.52 4.39
CA ASN A 82 1.42 -3.68 5.39
C ASN A 82 2.03 -5.08 5.36
N ASP A 83 3.27 -5.19 5.80
CA ASP A 83 3.87 -6.48 6.15
C ASP A 83 2.96 -7.24 7.13
N PRO A 84 2.65 -8.53 6.88
CA PRO A 84 1.77 -9.34 7.74
C PRO A 84 2.25 -9.47 9.19
N ARG A 85 3.54 -9.21 9.45
CA ARG A 85 4.11 -9.20 10.81
C ARG A 85 3.75 -7.94 11.60
N TYR A 86 3.09 -6.96 10.98
CA TYR A 86 2.68 -5.71 11.60
C TYR A 86 1.16 -5.68 11.85
N SER A 87 0.75 -6.06 13.06
CA SER A 87 -0.66 -6.34 13.42
C SER A 87 -1.47 -5.15 13.95
N ASP A 88 -0.86 -3.98 14.18
CA ASP A 88 -1.47 -2.86 14.91
C ASP A 88 -2.05 -1.76 14.00
N VAL A 89 -2.50 -2.11 12.79
CA VAL A 89 -2.97 -1.14 11.78
C VAL A 89 -4.37 -1.44 11.27
N GLU A 90 -5.13 -0.37 11.05
CA GLU A 90 -6.44 -0.39 10.36
C GLU A 90 -6.31 -0.61 8.84
N ASP A 91 -5.08 -0.55 8.31
CA ASP A 91 -4.75 -0.70 6.89
C ASP A 91 -4.60 -2.21 6.54
N ASP A 92 -4.93 -2.62 5.31
CA ASP A 92 -4.91 -4.03 4.90
C ASP A 92 -3.52 -4.68 5.00
N SER A 93 -3.50 -6.01 5.14
CA SER A 93 -2.28 -6.81 5.12
C SER A 93 -1.89 -7.23 3.69
N ALA A 94 -0.58 -7.29 3.41
CA ALA A 94 -0.05 -7.61 2.09
C ALA A 94 -0.26 -9.08 1.67
N ASP A 95 -0.51 -9.99 2.61
CA ASP A 95 -0.87 -11.39 2.34
C ASP A 95 -2.36 -11.59 2.04
N GLU A 96 -3.20 -10.59 2.28
CA GLU A 96 -4.66 -10.67 2.09
C GLU A 96 -5.12 -10.16 0.71
N VAL A 97 -4.28 -9.40 0.00
CA VAL A 97 -4.63 -8.80 -1.30
C VAL A 97 -3.79 -9.42 -2.41
N SER A 98 -4.46 -9.99 -3.42
CA SER A 98 -3.77 -10.48 -4.61
C SER A 98 -3.43 -9.37 -5.61
N LEU A 99 -2.43 -9.60 -6.46
CA LEU A 99 -2.05 -8.67 -7.52
C LEU A 99 -3.18 -8.42 -8.53
N GLY A 100 -4.10 -9.37 -8.69
CA GLY A 100 -5.26 -9.28 -9.57
C GLY A 100 -6.44 -8.51 -8.98
N GLU A 101 -6.57 -8.48 -7.66
CA GLU A 101 -7.63 -7.73 -6.93
C GLU A 101 -7.26 -6.27 -6.70
N ALA A 102 -5.97 -5.94 -6.75
CA ALA A 102 -5.47 -4.63 -6.36
C ALA A 102 -5.78 -3.48 -7.34
N GLY A 103 -6.57 -3.71 -8.41
CA GLY A 103 -6.94 -2.65 -9.36
C GLY A 103 -5.73 -1.99 -10.04
N LEU A 104 -4.66 -2.75 -10.26
CA LEU A 104 -3.40 -2.23 -10.81
C LEU A 104 -3.55 -1.92 -12.30
N PHE A 105 -3.08 -0.75 -12.73
CA PHE A 105 -3.06 -0.36 -14.15
C PHE A 105 -1.64 -0.28 -14.74
N PRO A 106 -1.47 -0.52 -16.06
CA PRO A 106 -0.16 -0.50 -16.69
C PRO A 106 0.59 0.82 -16.49
N ARG A 107 1.90 0.72 -16.24
CA ARG A 107 2.83 1.85 -16.05
C ARG A 107 2.61 2.68 -14.77
N GLN A 108 1.72 2.28 -13.88
CA GLN A 108 1.63 2.91 -12.56
C GLN A 108 2.92 2.70 -11.74
N VAL A 109 3.13 3.58 -10.77
CA VAL A 109 4.23 3.48 -9.81
C VAL A 109 3.70 2.96 -8.49
N ILE A 110 4.32 1.90 -7.98
CA ILE A 110 4.08 1.38 -6.64
C ILE A 110 5.34 1.69 -5.83
N VAL A 111 5.16 2.31 -4.67
CA VAL A 111 6.26 2.60 -3.74
C VAL A 111 6.33 1.48 -2.70
N VAL A 112 7.53 0.96 -2.47
CA VAL A 112 7.81 0.01 -1.39
C VAL A 112 8.68 0.73 -0.36
N ASP A 113 8.17 0.88 0.85
CA ASP A 113 8.87 1.50 1.97
C ASP A 113 9.30 0.42 2.97
N THR A 114 10.61 0.22 3.11
CA THR A 114 11.20 -0.72 4.09
C THR A 114 11.64 -0.03 5.39
N SER A 115 11.43 1.28 5.50
CA SER A 115 11.84 2.10 6.65
C SER A 115 10.74 2.30 7.69
N ILE A 116 9.67 1.48 7.64
CA ILE A 116 8.44 1.67 8.42
C ILE A 116 8.65 1.81 9.94
N TRP A 117 9.70 1.21 10.50
CA TRP A 117 10.11 1.41 11.91
C TRP A 117 10.49 2.86 12.25
N ILE A 118 11.10 3.60 11.32
CA ILE A 118 11.55 4.98 11.53
C ILE A 118 10.37 5.96 11.49
N ASP A 119 9.41 5.72 10.59
CA ASP A 119 8.27 6.61 10.40
C ASP A 119 7.16 6.41 11.44
N HIS A 120 6.89 5.17 11.88
CA HIS A 120 5.93 4.92 12.95
C HIS A 120 6.37 5.56 14.27
N ARG A 121 7.66 5.47 14.63
CA ARG A 121 8.22 6.19 15.79
C ARG A 121 8.04 7.70 15.67
N ARG A 122 8.16 8.26 14.47
CA ARG A 122 7.95 9.70 14.22
C ARG A 122 6.48 10.09 14.40
N ARG A 123 5.54 9.35 13.82
CA ARG A 123 4.09 9.63 13.93
C ARG A 123 3.55 9.48 15.35
N SER A 124 3.97 8.46 16.09
CA SER A 124 3.58 8.29 17.50
C SER A 124 4.12 9.45 18.36
N ASN A 125 5.36 9.90 18.12
CA ASN A 125 5.91 11.07 18.80
C ASN A 125 5.21 12.39 18.43
N GLU A 126 4.77 12.55 17.19
CA GLU A 126 4.01 13.73 16.75
C GLU A 126 2.59 13.75 17.32
N ARG A 127 1.93 12.58 17.43
CA ARG A 127 0.60 12.45 18.04
C ARG A 127 0.67 12.80 19.53
N LEU A 128 1.68 12.30 20.26
CA LEU A 128 1.94 12.66 21.67
C LEU A 128 2.24 14.15 21.86
N ARG A 129 3.01 14.77 20.96
CA ARG A 129 3.30 16.22 20.99
C ARG A 129 2.06 17.08 20.73
N ARG A 130 1.08 16.58 19.97
CA ARG A 130 -0.18 17.28 19.70
C ARG A 130 -1.22 17.09 20.81
N THR A 131 -1.17 16.00 21.57
CA THR A 131 -2.12 15.72 22.66
C THR A 131 -1.64 16.09 24.06
N GLY A 132 -0.37 16.43 24.27
CA GLY A 132 0.12 16.80 25.60
C GLY A 132 1.56 17.27 25.64
N GLY A 133 1.79 18.54 25.31
CA GLY A 133 3.04 19.23 25.61
C GLY A 133 3.09 19.66 27.08
N ALA A 134 3.31 18.72 27.99
CA ALA A 134 4.02 18.95 29.25
C ALA A 134 4.41 17.58 29.82
N LEU A 135 5.71 17.25 29.78
CA LEU A 135 6.53 16.98 30.96
C LEU A 135 7.92 16.48 30.52
N ASN A 136 8.88 17.37 30.76
CA ASN A 136 10.29 17.19 31.10
C ASN A 136 11.20 16.25 30.31
N ASP A 137 12.19 16.91 29.71
CA ASP A 137 13.61 16.55 29.66
C ASP A 137 14.03 15.40 30.60
N ALA A 138 14.42 14.29 29.98
CA ALA A 138 15.53 13.48 30.46
C ALA A 138 16.10 12.73 29.25
N ALA A 139 17.21 13.25 28.73
CA ALA A 139 18.11 12.45 27.91
C ALA A 139 18.72 11.33 28.77
N PRO A 140 18.93 10.12 28.22
CA PRO A 140 20.02 9.28 28.67
C PRO A 140 21.19 9.42 27.69
N THR A 141 22.29 9.85 28.27
CA THR A 141 23.67 9.70 27.82
C THR A 141 24.00 8.23 27.56
N LEU A 142 24.69 7.99 26.43
CA LEU A 142 25.39 6.78 25.97
C LEU A 142 24.57 5.48 25.80
#